data_AF-A0A0G1YLN5-F1
#
_entry.id   AF-A0A0G1YLN5-F1
#
_cell.length_a   1.000
_cell.length_b   1.000
_cell.length_c   1.000
_cell.angle_alpha   90.00
_cell.angle_beta   90.00
_cell.angle_gamma   90.00
#
_symmetry.space_group_name_H-M   'P 1'
#
loop_
_entity.id
_entity.type
_entity.pdbx_description
1 polymer ?
#
loop_
_entity_poly.entity_id
_entity_poly.type
_entity_poly.pdbx_seq_one_letter_code
_entity_poly.pdbx_strand_id
1 'polypeptide(L)'
;MKSVGTEGTVIMPTFSYSFTKREAFDPKSTPSTVGVLTEYFRKEKGVVRTKHPIFSVAVWGKHKKKFSDVGTDSFGEDSIFGSLHRSRGKVVFFGAPVHSLTFLHYIEQAHGVPYRCFKTFRGTIVDGTHRYRTSARYFVRDLKKDVETDTSRLEARLRASAAVREAFVGGGRILAIPAADIFTEGMRMLDWDIHAFLKRKPQ
;
A
#
# COMPACT_ATOMS: atom_id res chain seq x y z
N MET A 1 -0.05 14.72 -12.41
CA MET A 1 -0.37 13.97 -13.65
C MET A 1 0.56 14.34 -14.80
N LYS A 2 0.75 15.62 -15.15
CA LYS A 2 1.67 16.04 -16.23
C LYS A 2 3.08 15.41 -16.14
N SER A 3 3.65 15.33 -14.93
CA SER A 3 5.00 14.80 -14.70
C SER A 3 5.22 13.32 -15.03
N VAL A 4 4.16 12.51 -15.13
CA VAL A 4 4.29 11.09 -15.52
C VAL A 4 4.05 10.87 -17.02
N GLY A 5 3.69 11.90 -17.78
CA GLY A 5 3.38 11.82 -19.21
C GLY A 5 2.10 11.03 -19.52
N THR A 6 1.81 10.86 -20.81
CA THR A 6 0.65 10.10 -21.31
C THR A 6 0.78 8.59 -21.04
N GLU A 7 2.01 8.11 -21.01
CA GLU A 7 2.34 6.70 -20.77
C GLU A 7 2.37 6.35 -19.28
N GLY A 8 2.32 7.36 -18.42
CA GLY A 8 2.39 7.23 -16.98
C GLY A 8 1.13 6.65 -16.36
N THR A 9 1.28 6.16 -15.13
CA THR A 9 0.17 5.79 -14.26
C THR A 9 0.45 6.30 -12.85
N VAL A 10 -0.56 6.92 -12.24
CA VAL A 10 -0.50 7.40 -10.85
C VAL A 10 -1.45 6.55 -10.03
N ILE A 11 -0.95 6.05 -8.90
CA ILE A 11 -1.72 5.26 -7.93
C ILE A 11 -1.63 6.00 -6.59
N MET A 12 -2.76 6.21 -5.94
CA MET A 12 -2.81 6.81 -4.60
C MET A 12 -3.62 5.93 -3.64
N PRO A 13 -3.15 5.74 -2.39
CA PRO A 13 -3.88 4.96 -1.41
C PRO A 13 -5.19 5.64 -1.04
N THR A 14 -6.29 4.90 -1.11
CA THR A 14 -7.64 5.38 -0.74
C THR A 14 -8.29 4.42 0.22
N PHE A 15 -7.54 3.95 1.22
CA PHE A 15 -7.99 2.92 2.14
C PHE A 15 -9.26 3.35 2.86
N SER A 16 -10.16 2.41 3.14
CA SER A 16 -11.41 2.67 3.87
C SER A 16 -11.54 1.82 5.13
N TYR A 17 -10.88 0.65 5.14
CA TYR A 17 -11.01 -0.36 6.20
C TYR A 17 -12.46 -0.83 6.41
N SER A 18 -13.32 -0.70 5.40
CA SER A 18 -14.78 -0.92 5.53
C SER A 18 -15.10 -2.31 6.08
N PHE A 19 -14.48 -3.36 5.53
CA PHE A 19 -14.75 -4.73 5.99
C PHE A 19 -14.23 -5.00 7.41
N THR A 20 -13.20 -4.28 7.90
CA THR A 20 -12.75 -4.43 9.29
C THR A 20 -13.71 -3.75 10.27
N LYS A 21 -14.51 -2.79 9.79
CA LYS A 21 -15.55 -2.06 10.53
C LYS A 21 -16.95 -2.62 10.36
N ARG A 22 -17.10 -3.74 9.62
CA ARG A 22 -18.39 -4.35 9.25
C ARG A 22 -19.27 -3.43 8.39
N GLU A 23 -18.65 -2.57 7.60
CA GLU A 23 -19.31 -1.64 6.68
C GLU A 23 -19.30 -2.21 5.25
N ALA A 24 -20.34 -1.87 4.48
CA ALA A 24 -20.31 -2.10 3.03
C ALA A 24 -19.27 -1.20 2.36
N PHE A 25 -18.65 -1.68 1.29
CA PHE A 25 -17.71 -0.90 0.50
C PHE A 25 -18.33 -0.55 -0.86
N ASP A 26 -18.40 0.74 -1.15
CA ASP A 26 -18.77 1.27 -2.46
C ASP A 26 -17.55 2.03 -3.03
N PRO A 27 -16.92 1.53 -4.11
CA PRO A 27 -15.77 2.20 -4.72
C PRO A 27 -16.02 3.67 -5.09
N LYS A 28 -17.27 4.02 -5.44
CA LYS A 28 -17.70 5.37 -5.85
C LYS A 28 -17.97 6.27 -4.65
N SER A 29 -18.72 5.80 -3.65
CA SER A 29 -19.19 6.66 -2.54
C SER A 29 -18.38 6.56 -1.24
N THR A 30 -17.78 5.42 -0.91
CA THR A 30 -17.04 5.25 0.35
C THR A 30 -15.83 6.21 0.41
N PRO A 31 -15.71 7.09 1.41
CA PRO A 31 -14.56 7.99 1.52
C PRO A 31 -13.24 7.26 1.75
N SER A 32 -12.13 7.85 1.30
CA SER A 32 -10.78 7.49 1.77
C SER A 32 -10.59 7.96 3.21
N THR A 33 -9.84 7.18 4.00
CA THR A 33 -9.47 7.52 5.38
C THR A 33 -7.99 7.88 5.52
N VAL A 34 -7.24 8.02 4.41
CA VAL A 34 -5.76 8.15 4.42
C VAL A 34 -5.24 9.40 3.71
N GLY A 35 -5.85 10.55 4.02
CA GLY A 35 -5.34 11.87 3.64
C GLY A 35 -6.21 12.60 2.61
N VAL A 36 -6.24 13.93 2.72
CA VAL A 36 -7.07 14.80 1.87
C VAL A 36 -6.65 14.76 0.40
N LEU A 37 -5.34 14.67 0.13
CA LEU A 37 -4.82 14.63 -1.24
C LEU A 37 -5.32 13.40 -2.00
N THR A 38 -5.34 12.23 -1.36
CA THR A 38 -5.74 10.99 -2.02
C THR A 38 -7.26 10.94 -2.22
N GLU A 39 -8.03 11.52 -1.29
CA GLU A 39 -9.48 11.66 -1.44
C GLU A 39 -9.85 12.66 -2.55
N TYR A 40 -9.11 13.77 -2.68
CA TYR A 40 -9.25 14.69 -3.80
C TYR A 40 -8.94 13.97 -5.12
N PHE A 41 -7.78 13.31 -5.22
CA PHE A 41 -7.38 12.56 -6.40
C PHE A 41 -8.40 11.48 -6.81
N ARG A 42 -9.00 10.77 -5.84
CA ARG A 42 -10.03 9.75 -6.09
C ARG A 42 -11.23 10.29 -6.88
N LYS A 43 -11.57 11.57 -6.70
CA LYS A 43 -12.73 12.24 -7.31
C LYS A 43 -12.41 12.88 -8.66
N GLU A 44 -11.15 12.92 -9.06
CA GLU A 44 -10.73 13.54 -10.31
C GLU A 44 -11.23 12.79 -11.55
N LYS A 45 -11.44 13.53 -12.64
CA LYS A 45 -11.92 12.95 -13.90
C LYS A 45 -10.96 11.90 -14.45
N GLY A 46 -11.50 10.75 -14.81
CA GLY A 46 -10.75 9.65 -15.44
C GLY A 46 -10.02 8.73 -14.46
N VAL A 47 -10.07 9.05 -13.16
CA VAL A 47 -9.59 8.18 -12.08
C VAL A 47 -10.60 7.06 -11.82
N VAL A 48 -10.07 5.86 -11.58
CA VAL A 48 -10.85 4.68 -11.20
C VAL A 48 -10.35 4.18 -9.84
N ARG A 49 -11.18 3.45 -9.10
CA ARG A 49 -10.79 2.89 -7.80
C ARG A 49 -10.89 1.38 -7.82
N THR A 50 -9.89 0.69 -7.27
CA THR A 50 -9.94 -0.75 -7.06
C THR A 50 -11.09 -1.15 -6.14
N LYS A 51 -11.58 -2.38 -6.28
CA LYS A 51 -12.68 -2.91 -5.47
C LYS A 51 -12.23 -3.56 -4.15
N HIS A 52 -10.96 -3.42 -3.75
CA HIS A 52 -10.48 -4.00 -2.49
C HIS A 52 -11.06 -3.25 -1.26
N PRO A 53 -11.85 -3.90 -0.38
CA PRO A 53 -12.68 -3.21 0.61
C PRO A 53 -11.93 -2.71 1.87
N ILE A 54 -10.64 -2.99 1.97
CA ILE A 54 -9.76 -2.53 3.05
C ILE A 54 -8.73 -1.54 2.49
N PHE A 55 -7.82 -2.04 1.65
CA PHE A 55 -6.73 -1.28 1.02
C PHE A 55 -7.00 -0.84 -0.43
N SER A 56 -8.16 -0.26 -0.72
CA SER A 56 -8.43 0.25 -2.06
C SER A 56 -7.50 1.40 -2.45
N VAL A 57 -7.16 1.50 -3.73
CA VAL A 57 -6.39 2.59 -4.31
C VAL A 57 -7.16 3.26 -5.44
N ALA A 58 -6.91 4.55 -5.63
CA ALA A 58 -7.31 5.30 -6.80
C ALA A 58 -6.19 5.23 -7.86
N VAL A 59 -6.57 5.10 -9.12
CA VAL A 59 -5.66 4.87 -10.23
C VAL A 59 -6.04 5.76 -11.42
N TRP A 60 -5.03 6.45 -11.97
CA TRP A 60 -5.14 7.27 -13.18
C TRP A 60 -4.05 6.90 -14.18
N GLY A 61 -4.33 7.07 -15.47
CA GLY A 61 -3.33 6.96 -16.55
C GLY A 61 -3.44 5.68 -17.38
N LYS A 62 -2.40 5.43 -18.19
CA LYS A 62 -2.40 4.41 -19.25
C LYS A 62 -2.78 3.01 -18.76
N HIS A 63 -2.24 2.61 -17.61
CA HIS A 63 -2.38 1.25 -17.10
C HIS A 63 -3.49 1.11 -16.04
N LYS A 64 -4.44 2.05 -15.96
CA LYS A 64 -5.45 2.05 -14.90
C LYS A 64 -6.27 0.77 -14.81
N LYS A 65 -6.59 0.12 -15.94
CA LYS A 65 -7.30 -1.16 -15.96
C LYS A 65 -6.49 -2.26 -15.26
N LYS A 66 -5.20 -2.40 -15.62
CA LYS A 66 -4.26 -3.36 -15.02
C LYS A 66 -4.16 -3.19 -13.51
N PHE A 67 -3.99 -1.96 -13.03
CA PHE A 67 -3.83 -1.69 -11.60
C PHE A 67 -5.15 -1.63 -10.82
N SER A 68 -6.30 -1.63 -11.51
CA SER A 68 -7.61 -1.70 -10.86
C SER A 68 -8.07 -3.13 -10.60
N ASP A 69 -7.48 -4.08 -11.32
CA ASP A 69 -7.72 -5.51 -11.17
C ASP A 69 -6.83 -6.04 -10.05
N VAL A 70 -7.42 -6.17 -8.85
CA VAL A 70 -6.72 -6.61 -7.65
C VAL A 70 -7.47 -7.77 -7.02
N GLY A 71 -6.72 -8.74 -6.50
CA GLY A 71 -7.24 -9.87 -5.77
C GLY A 71 -7.85 -9.50 -4.41
N THR A 72 -8.29 -10.51 -3.67
CA THR A 72 -8.90 -10.37 -2.34
C THR A 72 -7.89 -10.38 -1.20
N ASP A 73 -6.63 -10.71 -1.47
CA ASP A 73 -5.56 -10.63 -0.50
C ASP A 73 -4.94 -9.22 -0.49
N SER A 74 -4.98 -8.59 0.69
CA SER A 74 -4.54 -7.20 0.93
C SER A 74 -3.09 -6.97 0.54
N PHE A 75 -2.21 -7.94 0.78
CA PHE A 75 -0.78 -7.84 0.48
C PHE A 75 -0.23 -9.11 -0.19
N GLY A 76 -1.08 -9.85 -0.88
CA GLY A 76 -0.64 -10.97 -1.72
C GLY A 76 -0.04 -10.50 -3.04
N GLU A 77 0.42 -11.46 -3.86
CA GLU A 77 0.94 -11.17 -5.19
C GLU A 77 -0.09 -10.47 -6.09
N ASP A 78 -1.37 -10.83 -6.00
CA ASP A 78 -2.44 -10.18 -6.78
C ASP A 78 -2.94 -8.86 -6.16
N SER A 79 -2.30 -8.38 -5.10
CA SER A 79 -2.60 -7.07 -4.53
C SER A 79 -2.07 -5.92 -5.40
N ILE A 80 -2.47 -4.69 -5.05
CA ILE A 80 -1.88 -3.49 -5.67
C ILE A 80 -0.36 -3.42 -5.44
N PHE A 81 0.12 -3.89 -4.29
CA PHE A 81 1.54 -3.84 -3.94
C PHE A 81 2.34 -4.84 -4.76
N GLY A 82 1.85 -6.08 -4.92
CA GLY A 82 2.45 -7.05 -5.84
C GLY A 82 2.43 -6.57 -7.29
N SER A 83 1.32 -5.97 -7.73
CA SER A 83 1.23 -5.37 -9.08
C SER A 83 2.21 -4.22 -9.29
N LEU A 84 2.42 -3.36 -8.28
CA LEU A 84 3.40 -2.27 -8.30
C LEU A 84 4.83 -2.83 -8.37
N HIS A 85 5.13 -3.87 -7.58
CA HIS A 85 6.43 -4.54 -7.55
C HIS A 85 6.77 -5.15 -8.93
N ARG A 86 5.88 -5.99 -9.48
CA ARG A 86 6.07 -6.63 -10.80
C ARG A 86 6.20 -5.62 -11.94
N SER A 87 5.54 -4.47 -11.82
CA SER A 87 5.61 -3.40 -12.82
C SER A 87 6.84 -2.49 -12.67
N ARG A 88 7.77 -2.80 -11.76
CA ARG A 88 8.95 -1.97 -11.44
C ARG A 88 8.57 -0.51 -11.15
N GLY A 89 7.46 -0.34 -10.43
CA GLY A 89 6.94 0.97 -10.04
C GLY A 89 7.84 1.68 -9.03
N LYS A 90 7.47 2.93 -8.70
CA LYS A 90 8.14 3.73 -7.66
C LYS A 90 7.14 4.08 -6.57
N VAL A 91 7.57 4.01 -5.32
CA VAL A 91 6.83 4.58 -4.19
C VAL A 91 7.30 6.02 -4.02
N VAL A 92 6.34 6.95 -4.02
CA VAL A 92 6.60 8.38 -3.86
C VAL A 92 5.99 8.86 -2.56
N PHE A 93 6.82 9.42 -1.69
CA PHE A 93 6.40 10.08 -0.47
C PHE A 93 6.30 11.57 -0.73
N PHE A 94 5.09 12.11 -0.66
CA PHE A 94 4.83 13.54 -0.86
C PHE A 94 4.67 14.20 0.51
N GLY A 95 5.77 14.60 1.14
CA GLY A 95 5.80 15.14 2.51
C GLY A 95 5.56 14.10 3.62
N ALA A 96 5.21 12.86 3.27
CA ALA A 96 4.98 11.80 4.22
C ALA A 96 6.31 11.17 4.70
N PRO A 97 6.40 10.73 5.96
CA PRO A 97 7.56 9.97 6.44
C PRO A 97 7.58 8.57 5.80
N VAL A 98 8.78 7.97 5.68
CA VAL A 98 8.93 6.58 5.22
C VAL A 98 8.19 5.59 6.14
N HIS A 99 7.95 5.97 7.38
CA HIS A 99 7.11 5.21 8.32
C HIS A 99 5.67 4.97 7.83
N SER A 100 5.17 5.77 6.89
CA SER A 100 3.85 5.54 6.27
C SER A 100 3.84 4.49 5.15
N LEU A 101 4.98 3.83 4.88
CA LEU A 101 5.17 2.86 3.79
C LEU A 101 4.31 1.58 3.99
N THR A 102 3.09 1.59 3.47
CA THR A 102 2.21 0.41 3.52
C THR A 102 2.75 -0.78 2.71
N PHE A 103 3.62 -0.52 1.71
CA PHE A 103 4.30 -1.56 0.93
C PHE A 103 5.17 -2.50 1.81
N LEU A 104 5.56 -2.05 3.01
CA LEU A 104 6.27 -2.88 3.98
C LEU A 104 5.50 -4.17 4.30
N HIS A 105 4.17 -4.10 4.40
CA HIS A 105 3.35 -5.27 4.74
C HIS A 105 3.26 -6.30 3.61
N TYR A 106 3.48 -5.88 2.35
CA TYR A 106 3.67 -6.81 1.23
C TYR A 106 4.97 -7.59 1.36
N ILE A 107 6.05 -6.95 1.82
CA ILE A 107 7.33 -7.62 2.10
C ILE A 107 7.18 -8.59 3.27
N GLU A 108 6.57 -8.15 4.37
CA GLU A 108 6.31 -9.00 5.55
C GLU A 108 5.49 -10.25 5.19
N GLN A 109 4.47 -10.09 4.34
CA GLN A 109 3.64 -11.19 3.88
C GLN A 109 4.38 -12.13 2.92
N ALA A 110 5.14 -11.57 1.97
CA ALA A 110 5.93 -12.35 1.03
C ALA A 110 7.03 -13.18 1.73
N HIS A 111 7.63 -12.62 2.78
CA HIS A 111 8.63 -13.31 3.61
C HIS A 111 8.00 -14.37 4.53
N GLY A 112 6.83 -14.09 5.10
CA GLY A 112 6.15 -14.98 6.04
C GLY A 112 6.54 -14.76 7.49
N VAL A 113 6.67 -13.50 7.92
CA VAL A 113 7.12 -13.14 9.28
C VAL A 113 6.18 -13.70 10.38
N PRO A 114 6.71 -14.12 11.54
CA PRO A 114 5.95 -14.85 12.57
C PRO A 114 5.14 -13.96 13.52
N TYR A 115 5.31 -12.63 13.44
CA TYR A 115 4.66 -11.65 14.31
C TYR A 115 3.37 -11.04 13.71
N ARG A 116 2.91 -11.57 12.56
CA ARG A 116 1.64 -11.23 11.92
C ARG A 116 0.86 -12.50 11.61
N CYS A 117 -0.44 -12.39 11.39
CA CYS A 117 -1.28 -13.52 11.07
C CYS A 117 -2.38 -13.16 10.08
N PHE A 118 -2.88 -14.15 9.35
CA PHE A 118 -3.97 -13.93 8.41
C PHE A 118 -5.32 -13.85 9.13
N LYS A 119 -6.11 -12.83 8.78
CA LYS A 119 -7.53 -12.74 9.13
C LYS A 119 -8.35 -12.52 7.87
N THR A 120 -9.49 -13.20 7.81
CA THR A 120 -10.47 -13.03 6.73
C THR A 120 -11.61 -12.14 7.21
N PHE A 121 -11.86 -11.07 6.49
CA PHE A 121 -13.00 -10.18 6.73
C PHE A 121 -14.03 -10.38 5.62
N ARG A 122 -15.30 -10.52 5.99
CA ARG A 122 -16.40 -10.72 5.05
C ARG A 122 -17.32 -9.51 5.08
N GLY A 123 -17.85 -9.14 3.92
CA GLY A 123 -18.73 -7.99 3.80
C GLY A 123 -19.41 -7.94 2.44
N THR A 124 -19.97 -6.78 2.13
CA THR A 124 -20.69 -6.52 0.88
C THR A 124 -19.99 -5.43 0.10
N ILE A 125 -19.77 -5.65 -1.19
CA ILE A 125 -19.38 -4.60 -2.13
C ILE A 125 -20.64 -4.13 -2.87
N VAL A 126 -20.79 -2.81 -3.01
CA VAL A 126 -21.84 -2.15 -3.79
C VAL A 126 -21.16 -1.40 -4.93
N ASP A 127 -21.32 -1.89 -6.15
CA ASP A 127 -20.73 -1.32 -7.36
C ASP A 127 -21.84 -0.96 -8.35
N GLY A 128 -22.33 0.29 -8.24
CA GLY A 128 -23.51 0.73 -8.96
C GLY A 128 -24.74 -0.09 -8.55
N THR A 129 -25.37 -0.76 -9.51
CA THR A 129 -26.51 -1.66 -9.26
C THR A 129 -26.10 -3.05 -8.79
N HIS A 130 -24.81 -3.40 -8.90
CA HIS A 130 -24.31 -4.72 -8.56
C HIS A 130 -23.92 -4.78 -7.08
N ARG A 131 -24.61 -5.62 -6.30
CA ARG A 131 -24.34 -5.85 -4.88
C ARG A 131 -24.04 -7.32 -4.63
N TYR A 132 -22.88 -7.60 -4.04
CA TYR A 132 -22.42 -8.98 -3.82
C TYR A 132 -21.62 -9.13 -2.53
N ARG A 133 -21.68 -10.32 -1.94
CA ARG A 133 -20.87 -10.69 -0.78
C ARG A 133 -19.52 -11.23 -1.24
N THR A 134 -18.48 -10.82 -0.54
CA THR A 134 -17.12 -11.35 -0.76
C THR A 134 -16.33 -11.29 0.55
N SER A 135 -15.06 -11.66 0.47
CA SER A 135 -14.12 -11.58 1.57
C SER A 135 -12.81 -10.94 1.15
N ALA A 136 -12.11 -10.35 2.11
CA ALA A 136 -10.74 -9.88 1.97
C ALA A 136 -9.86 -10.57 3.01
N ARG A 137 -8.73 -11.12 2.56
CA ARG A 137 -7.68 -11.67 3.43
C ARG A 137 -6.71 -10.55 3.77
N TYR A 138 -6.37 -10.40 5.04
CA TYR A 138 -5.49 -9.35 5.55
C TYR A 138 -4.48 -9.98 6.50
N PHE A 139 -3.20 -9.83 6.19
CA PHE A 139 -2.08 -10.15 7.09
C PHE A 139 -1.98 -9.08 8.18
N VAL A 140 -2.72 -9.27 9.26
CA VAL A 140 -2.89 -8.32 10.35
C VAL A 140 -1.75 -8.40 11.35
N ARG A 141 -1.50 -7.28 12.04
CA ARG A 141 -0.70 -7.27 13.26
C ARG A 141 -1.45 -8.01 14.37
N ASP A 142 -0.74 -8.85 15.11
CA ASP A 142 -1.25 -9.43 16.34
C ASP A 142 -1.30 -8.36 17.45
N LEU A 143 -2.50 -7.99 17.90
CA LEU A 143 -2.68 -6.96 18.94
C LEU A 143 -2.31 -7.45 20.34
N LYS A 144 -2.15 -8.76 20.54
CA LYS A 144 -1.69 -9.33 21.82
C LYS A 144 -0.17 -9.30 21.96
N LYS A 145 0.55 -9.21 20.83
CA LYS A 145 2.00 -9.09 20.80
C LYS A 145 2.38 -7.61 20.77
N ASP A 146 3.43 -7.25 21.47
CA ASP A 146 3.99 -5.90 21.46
C ASP A 146 4.78 -5.66 20.15
N VAL A 147 4.03 -5.48 19.06
CA VAL A 147 4.55 -5.32 17.71
C VAL A 147 4.45 -3.85 17.31
N GLU A 148 5.56 -3.13 17.45
CA GLU A 148 5.72 -1.76 16.98
C GLU A 148 6.62 -1.78 15.74
N THR A 149 6.07 -1.38 14.59
CA THR A 149 6.82 -1.29 13.33
C THR A 149 7.82 -0.14 13.39
N ASP A 150 9.02 -0.35 12.88
CA ASP A 150 10.05 0.69 12.71
C ASP A 150 10.69 0.57 11.32
N THR A 151 10.57 1.64 10.53
CA THR A 151 11.11 1.73 9.18
C THR A 151 12.43 2.50 9.11
N SER A 152 12.93 3.03 10.24
CA SER A 152 14.13 3.87 10.28
C SER A 152 15.36 3.14 9.70
N ARG A 153 15.54 1.87 10.09
CA ARG A 153 16.61 0.99 9.59
C ARG A 153 16.51 0.76 8.08
N LEU A 154 15.30 0.53 7.56
CA LEU A 154 15.07 0.36 6.13
C LEU A 154 15.35 1.66 5.36
N GLU A 155 14.88 2.80 5.86
CA GLU A 155 15.16 4.11 5.25
C GLU A 155 16.68 4.39 5.19
N ALA A 156 17.40 4.14 6.28
CA ALA A 156 18.85 4.34 6.33
C ALA A 156 19.58 3.47 5.28
N ARG A 157 19.19 2.21 5.14
CA ARG A 157 19.79 1.28 4.16
C ARG A 157 19.49 1.68 2.72
N LEU A 158 18.25 2.09 2.42
CA LEU A 158 17.87 2.58 1.09
C LEU A 158 18.58 3.88 0.70
N ARG A 159 18.87 4.76 1.68
CA ARG A 159 19.68 5.96 1.45
C ARG A 159 21.14 5.60 1.17
N ALA A 160 21.71 4.66 1.92
CA ALA A 160 23.08 4.20 1.73
C ALA A 160 23.30 3.53 0.36
N SER A 161 22.28 2.87 -0.20
CA SER A 161 22.34 2.22 -1.51
C SER A 161 22.08 3.16 -2.70
N ALA A 162 21.97 4.47 -2.47
CA ALA A 162 21.62 5.49 -3.48
C ALA A 162 20.28 5.24 -4.23
N ALA A 163 19.39 4.42 -3.67
CA ALA A 163 18.08 4.12 -4.25
C ALA A 163 17.08 5.28 -4.08
N VAL A 164 17.27 6.11 -3.06
CA VAL A 164 16.40 7.24 -2.74
C VAL A 164 16.73 8.44 -3.65
N ARG A 165 15.74 8.87 -4.43
CA ARG A 165 15.76 10.19 -5.09
C ARG A 165 14.96 11.16 -4.24
N GLU A 166 15.51 12.36 -4.05
CA GLU A 166 14.96 13.37 -3.16
C GLU A 166 14.89 14.72 -3.85
N ALA A 167 13.79 15.45 -3.62
CA ALA A 167 13.59 16.81 -4.09
C ALA A 167 12.81 17.63 -3.05
N PHE A 168 13.02 18.94 -3.05
CA PHE A 168 12.30 19.88 -2.19
C PHE A 168 11.27 20.67 -2.98
N VAL A 169 10.08 20.85 -2.41
CA VAL A 169 9.00 21.63 -3.01
C VAL A 169 8.39 22.50 -1.91
N GLY A 170 8.65 23.82 -1.98
CA GLY A 170 8.36 24.72 -0.87
C GLY A 170 9.09 24.29 0.40
N GLY A 171 8.39 24.28 1.54
CA GLY A 171 8.90 23.71 2.80
C GLY A 171 8.79 22.18 2.91
N GLY A 172 8.31 21.52 1.86
CA GLY A 172 8.08 20.08 1.83
C GLY A 172 9.19 19.30 1.13
N ARG A 173 9.18 17.99 1.37
CA ARG A 173 10.18 17.03 0.87
C ARG A 173 9.48 15.90 0.11
N ILE A 174 9.98 15.59 -1.07
CA ILE A 174 9.49 14.50 -1.90
C ILE A 174 10.58 13.44 -2.00
N LEU A 175 10.23 12.20 -1.65
CA LEU A 175 11.09 11.04 -1.86
C LEU A 175 10.49 10.15 -2.94
N ALA A 176 11.31 9.60 -3.82
CA ALA A 176 10.93 8.57 -4.76
C ALA A 176 11.92 7.40 -4.67
N ILE A 177 11.38 6.21 -4.45
CA ILE A 177 12.19 4.99 -4.28
C ILE A 177 11.60 3.89 -5.17
N PRO A 178 12.40 3.19 -5.99
CA PRO A 178 11.91 2.04 -6.74
C PRO A 178 11.36 0.95 -5.82
N ALA A 179 10.19 0.40 -6.15
CA ALA A 179 9.55 -0.65 -5.37
C ALA A 179 10.40 -1.92 -5.30
N ALA A 180 11.18 -2.20 -6.37
CA ALA A 180 12.12 -3.32 -6.41
C ALA A 180 13.26 -3.16 -5.40
N ASP A 181 13.78 -1.95 -5.21
CA ASP A 181 14.84 -1.68 -4.23
C ASP A 181 14.30 -1.80 -2.80
N ILE A 182 13.10 -1.25 -2.54
CA ILE A 182 12.40 -1.41 -1.26
C ILE A 182 12.19 -2.90 -0.95
N PHE A 183 11.69 -3.68 -1.92
CA PHE A 183 11.45 -5.10 -1.76
C PHE A 183 12.75 -5.87 -1.49
N THR A 184 13.77 -5.68 -2.33
CA THR A 184 15.04 -6.38 -2.23
C THR A 184 15.73 -6.11 -0.90
N GLU A 185 15.80 -4.85 -0.49
CA GLU A 185 16.45 -4.49 0.76
C GLU A 185 15.64 -4.96 1.97
N GLY A 186 14.31 -4.89 1.88
CA GLY A 186 13.43 -5.40 2.92
C GLY A 186 13.54 -6.91 3.11
N MET A 187 13.58 -7.69 2.03
CA MET A 187 13.79 -9.15 2.10
C MET A 187 15.15 -9.47 2.73
N ARG A 188 16.23 -8.80 2.29
CA ARG A 188 17.57 -8.98 2.88
C ARG A 188 17.61 -8.67 4.38
N MET A 189 16.89 -7.63 4.81
CA MET A 189 16.77 -7.31 6.22
C MET A 189 16.10 -8.42 7.02
N LEU A 190 14.99 -8.97 6.50
CA LEU A 190 14.25 -10.06 7.15
C LEU A 190 14.99 -11.40 7.12
N ASP A 191 15.76 -11.68 6.07
CA ASP A 191 16.63 -12.86 5.98
C ASP A 191 17.74 -12.81 7.03
N TRP A 192 18.26 -11.62 7.33
CA TRP A 192 19.27 -11.40 8.36
C TRP A 192 18.69 -11.41 9.78
N ASP A 193 17.58 -10.72 9.99
CA ASP A 193 16.85 -10.67 11.25
C ASP A 193 15.35 -10.65 10.96
N ILE A 194 14.67 -11.75 11.28
CA ILE A 194 13.23 -11.89 11.05
C ILE A 194 12.40 -10.79 11.74
N HIS A 195 12.96 -10.05 12.71
CA HIS A 195 12.33 -8.93 13.40
C HIS A 195 12.87 -7.55 12.96
N ALA A 196 13.52 -7.45 11.79
CA ALA A 196 14.21 -6.24 11.33
C ALA A 196 13.30 -5.03 11.10
N PHE A 197 11.99 -5.23 10.98
CA PHE A 197 10.99 -4.15 10.88
C PHE A 197 10.31 -3.80 12.20
N LEU A 198 10.76 -4.38 13.31
CA LEU A 198 10.21 -4.09 14.63
C LEU A 198 11.14 -3.20 15.43
N LYS A 199 10.58 -2.33 16.27
CA LYS A 199 11.36 -1.52 17.20
C LYS A 199 12.09 -2.36 18.25
N ARG A 200 11.48 -3.48 18.64
CA ARG A 200 12.02 -4.48 19.57
C ARG A 200 11.50 -5.87 19.22
N LYS A 201 12.22 -6.91 19.63
CA LYS A 201 11.77 -8.29 19.46
C LYS A 201 10.51 -8.51 20.32
N PRO A 202 9.46 -9.18 19.81
CA PRO A 202 8.30 -9.53 20.62
C PRO A 202 8.74 -10.41 21.80
N GLN A 203 8.22 -10.12 22.99
CA GLN A 203 8.35 -11.00 24.16
C GLN A 203 7.47 -12.24 24.01
#